data_AF-A0A953P9J1-F1
#
_entry.id   AF-A0A953P9J1-F1
#
_cell.length_a   1.000
_cell.length_b   1.000
_cell.length_c   1.000
_cell.angle_alpha   90.00
_cell.angle_beta   90.00
_cell.angle_gamma   90.00
#
_symmetry.space_group_name_H-M   'P 1'
#
loop_
_entity.id
_entity.type
_entity.pdbx_description
1 polymer ?
#
loop_
_entity_poly.entity_id
_entity_poly.type
_entity_poly.pdbx_seq_one_letter_code
_entity_poly.pdbx_strand_id
1 'polypeptide(L)'
;YLHPSGLFAATGNWVQGSPTLADLDGDGRLEVIVPSRDHWLYVWRSDGTGYLNPDGKFGDFLAPCISCYSRFKAAQYDIERNPELRKQVDEIIGYTYQDRVAIKSTLDILEERVGLEAIAKRVKKPLRDLKVVAYYGCLQTRPPKVTGADHPENPMGMDRIVEKLGAAALDWSFKTDCCGGSLSLTRTDIVLNLTRKILDNARAVGADALVTGCPLCHVNLDTRQDALKLDQPMPILFITQLMGLAFGLEPHALGLEKHLVDTRGIVARAQ
;
A
#
# COMPACT_ATOMS: atom_id res chain seq x y z
N TYR A 1 -9.37 15.04 -36.72
CA TYR A 1 -7.95 14.70 -36.94
C TYR A 1 -7.35 13.93 -35.76
N LEU A 2 -7.99 12.87 -35.27
CA LEU A 2 -7.42 12.03 -34.21
C LEU A 2 -7.76 10.57 -34.51
N HIS A 3 -6.72 9.76 -34.65
CA HIS A 3 -6.77 8.37 -35.11
C HIS A 3 -6.66 7.42 -33.91
N PRO A 4 -7.40 6.31 -33.85
CA PRO A 4 -7.43 5.36 -32.73
C PRO A 4 -6.15 4.52 -32.54
N SER A 5 -5.00 4.89 -33.13
CA SER A 5 -3.81 4.04 -33.20
C SER A 5 -2.48 4.72 -32.82
N GLY A 6 -2.48 5.67 -31.90
CA GLY A 6 -1.23 6.03 -31.21
C GLY A 6 -0.27 6.98 -31.96
N LEU A 7 -0.67 8.23 -32.11
CA LEU A 7 0.28 9.34 -32.34
C LEU A 7 -0.26 10.69 -31.86
N PHE A 8 -1.59 10.81 -31.77
CA PHE A 8 -2.26 11.99 -31.24
C PHE A 8 -3.29 11.55 -30.18
N ALA A 9 -2.99 11.83 -28.91
CA ALA A 9 -3.92 11.65 -27.81
C ALA A 9 -4.57 13.00 -27.46
N ALA A 10 -5.88 12.99 -27.19
CA ALA A 10 -6.61 14.18 -26.77
C ALA A 10 -7.05 14.07 -25.31
N THR A 11 -6.99 15.21 -24.62
CA THR A 11 -7.66 15.41 -23.35
C THR A 11 -9.11 15.81 -23.59
N GLY A 12 -9.97 15.62 -22.58
CA GLY A 12 -11.38 16.04 -22.66
C GLY A 12 -11.62 17.53 -22.43
N ASN A 13 -10.58 18.30 -22.04
CA ASN A 13 -10.67 19.74 -21.80
C ASN A 13 -9.29 20.41 -21.90
N TRP A 14 -9.24 21.73 -21.66
CA TRP A 14 -8.02 22.54 -21.69
C TRP A 14 -6.94 22.00 -20.76
N VAL A 15 -5.73 21.91 -21.30
CA VAL A 15 -4.51 21.66 -20.54
C VAL A 15 -3.92 23.00 -20.15
N GLN A 16 -3.75 23.24 -18.85
CA GLN A 16 -3.24 24.51 -18.34
C GLN A 16 -1.81 24.42 -17.78
N GLY A 17 -1.34 23.21 -17.49
CA GLY A 17 0.03 22.93 -17.08
C GLY A 17 0.91 22.48 -18.25
N SER A 18 2.22 22.66 -18.12
CA SER A 18 3.16 22.04 -19.06
C SER A 18 3.13 20.51 -18.91
N PRO A 19 3.22 19.74 -20.01
CA PRO A 19 3.37 18.29 -19.92
C PRO A 19 4.69 17.94 -19.22
N THR A 20 4.68 16.87 -18.43
CA THR A 20 5.88 16.29 -17.82
C THR A 20 6.25 15.02 -18.56
N LEU A 21 7.54 14.85 -18.85
CA LEU A 21 8.08 13.61 -19.41
C LEU A 21 8.86 12.86 -18.33
N ALA A 22 8.56 11.58 -18.16
CA ALA A 22 9.28 10.71 -17.23
C ALA A 22 9.23 9.27 -17.74
N ASP A 23 10.33 8.53 -17.58
CA ASP A 23 10.34 7.08 -17.78
C ASP A 23 9.75 6.42 -16.53
N LEU A 24 8.49 5.98 -16.62
CA LEU A 24 7.73 5.47 -15.48
C LEU A 24 7.93 3.98 -15.23
N ASP A 25 8.36 3.21 -16.23
CA ASP A 25 8.54 1.75 -16.11
C ASP A 25 10.00 1.28 -16.25
N GLY A 26 10.91 2.19 -16.57
CA GLY A 26 12.34 1.95 -16.72
C GLY A 26 12.73 1.32 -18.06
N ASP A 27 11.88 1.42 -19.09
CA ASP A 27 12.16 0.86 -20.42
C ASP A 27 13.05 1.78 -21.30
N GLY A 28 13.42 2.95 -20.79
CA GLY A 28 14.23 3.96 -21.48
C GLY A 28 13.43 4.87 -22.42
N ARG A 29 12.10 4.74 -22.46
CA ARG A 29 11.18 5.63 -23.18
C ARG A 29 10.46 6.52 -22.18
N LEU A 30 10.05 7.70 -22.63
CA LEU A 30 9.39 8.66 -21.77
C LEU A 30 7.86 8.57 -21.96
N GLU A 31 7.15 8.43 -20.86
CA GLU A 31 5.71 8.66 -20.80
C GLU A 31 5.42 10.17 -20.74
N VAL A 32 4.29 10.56 -21.32
CA VAL A 32 3.78 11.92 -21.30
C VAL A 32 2.69 12.03 -20.25
N ILE A 33 2.91 12.89 -19.26
CA ILE A 33 1.99 13.14 -18.14
C ILE A 33 1.38 14.53 -18.29
N VAL A 34 0.05 14.61 -18.33
CA VAL A 34 -0.67 15.87 -18.60
C VAL A 34 -1.88 16.03 -17.68
N PRO A 35 -1.93 17.07 -16.81
CA PRO A 35 -3.14 17.43 -16.10
C PRO A 35 -4.08 18.23 -17.01
N SER A 36 -5.37 17.87 -17.00
CA SER A 36 -6.40 18.53 -17.82
C SER A 36 -7.58 19.02 -16.97
N ARG A 37 -8.24 20.08 -17.43
CA ARG A 37 -9.40 20.71 -16.76
C ARG A 37 -10.69 19.87 -16.79
N ASP A 38 -10.66 18.68 -17.37
CA ASP A 38 -11.73 17.66 -17.23
C ASP A 38 -11.55 16.79 -15.98
N HIS A 39 -10.66 17.19 -15.08
CA HIS A 39 -10.40 16.56 -13.78
C HIS A 39 -9.68 15.21 -13.88
N TRP A 40 -8.91 15.02 -14.95
CA TRP A 40 -8.08 13.85 -15.15
C TRP A 40 -6.60 14.24 -15.24
N LEU A 41 -5.78 13.38 -14.63
CA LEU A 41 -4.38 13.25 -15.01
C LEU A 41 -4.30 12.24 -16.14
N TYR A 42 -3.71 12.61 -17.27
CA TYR A 42 -3.46 11.72 -18.37
C TYR A 42 -2.03 11.23 -18.33
N VAL A 43 -1.83 9.94 -18.61
CA VAL A 43 -0.51 9.31 -18.75
C VAL A 43 -0.53 8.44 -20.00
N TRP A 44 0.29 8.80 -20.98
CA TRP A 44 0.45 8.07 -22.23
C TRP A 44 1.88 7.60 -22.41
N ARG A 45 2.05 6.45 -23.06
CA ARG A 45 3.34 5.99 -23.57
C ARG A 45 3.80 6.89 -24.72
N SER A 46 5.08 6.78 -25.05
CA SER A 46 5.68 7.46 -26.20
C SER A 46 4.98 7.20 -27.54
N ASP A 47 4.23 6.10 -27.67
CA ASP A 47 3.41 5.76 -28.84
C ASP A 47 1.97 6.29 -28.76
N GLY A 48 1.64 7.12 -27.77
CA GLY A 48 0.30 7.69 -27.60
C GLY A 48 -0.77 6.71 -27.08
N THR A 49 -0.42 5.46 -26.78
CA THR A 49 -1.30 4.55 -26.05
C THR A 49 -1.36 4.94 -24.58
N GLY A 50 -2.50 4.72 -23.91
CA GLY A 50 -2.60 5.00 -22.48
C GLY A 50 -1.71 4.05 -21.65
N TYR A 51 -1.00 4.61 -20.66
CA TYR A 51 0.00 3.88 -19.88
C TYR A 51 -0.63 2.75 -19.06
N LEU A 52 -1.60 3.05 -18.19
CA LEU A 52 -2.30 2.04 -17.37
C LEU A 52 -3.74 1.79 -17.82
N ASN A 53 -4.42 2.82 -18.31
CA ASN A 53 -5.77 2.71 -18.85
C ASN A 53 -5.73 3.04 -20.35
N PRO A 54 -6.50 2.35 -21.22
CA PRO A 54 -6.44 2.59 -22.67
C PRO A 54 -6.70 4.03 -23.10
N ASP A 55 -7.53 4.76 -22.36
CA ASP A 55 -7.85 6.17 -22.60
C ASP A 55 -6.82 7.15 -22.00
N GLY A 56 -5.78 6.62 -21.35
CA GLY A 56 -4.72 7.38 -20.68
C GLY A 56 -5.15 8.03 -19.37
N LYS A 57 -6.42 7.95 -18.98
CA LYS A 57 -6.92 8.64 -17.78
C LYS A 57 -6.45 7.92 -16.52
N PHE A 58 -6.03 8.68 -15.53
CA PHE A 58 -5.61 8.15 -14.25
C PHE A 58 -6.58 8.61 -13.16
N GLY A 59 -7.30 7.65 -12.57
CA GLY A 59 -8.36 7.89 -11.59
C GLY A 59 -8.10 7.29 -10.22
N ASP A 60 -6.96 6.62 -10.04
CA ASP A 60 -6.62 6.03 -8.76
C ASP A 60 -5.88 7.05 -7.90
N PHE A 61 -6.30 7.17 -6.64
CA PHE A 61 -5.59 7.89 -5.61
C PHE A 61 -4.99 6.89 -4.62
N LEU A 62 -3.66 6.73 -4.69
CA LEU A 62 -2.94 5.89 -3.74
C LEU A 62 -2.80 6.63 -2.40
N ALA A 63 -3.41 6.06 -1.37
CA ALA A 63 -3.20 6.43 0.02
C ALA A 63 -2.31 5.36 0.69
N PRO A 64 -0.98 5.53 0.70
CA PRO A 64 -0.06 4.49 1.18
C PRO A 64 -0.12 4.29 2.69
N CYS A 65 -0.64 5.27 3.43
CA CYS A 65 -0.96 5.14 4.84
C CYS A 65 -2.40 4.68 5.03
N ILE A 66 -2.60 3.61 5.82
CA ILE A 66 -3.93 3.00 5.94
C ILE A 66 -4.94 3.87 6.69
N SER A 67 -4.48 4.77 7.58
CA SER A 67 -5.36 5.73 8.22
C SER A 67 -5.88 6.73 7.19
N CYS A 68 -5.03 7.21 6.28
CA CYS A 68 -5.42 8.09 5.18
C CYS A 68 -6.41 7.38 4.26
N TYR A 69 -6.11 6.15 3.83
CA TYR A 69 -7.03 5.31 3.05
C TYR A 69 -8.40 5.20 3.71
N SER A 70 -8.45 4.83 5.00
CA SER A 70 -9.71 4.71 5.75
C SER A 70 -10.47 6.03 5.84
N ARG A 71 -9.79 7.16 6.05
CA ARG A 71 -10.45 8.48 6.11
C ARG A 71 -11.00 8.91 4.75
N PHE A 72 -10.23 8.73 3.68
CA PHE A 72 -10.71 9.05 2.33
C PHE A 72 -11.88 8.15 1.91
N LYS A 73 -11.80 6.84 2.18
CA LYS A 73 -12.90 5.91 1.89
C LYS A 73 -14.16 6.27 2.67
N ALA A 74 -14.04 6.65 3.95
CA ALA A 74 -15.16 7.11 4.75
C ALA A 74 -15.77 8.40 4.19
N ALA A 75 -14.94 9.38 3.83
CA ALA A 75 -15.41 10.62 3.21
C ALA A 75 -16.16 10.36 1.90
N GLN A 76 -15.62 9.51 1.02
CA GLN A 76 -16.30 9.09 -0.21
C GLN A 76 -17.63 8.39 0.11
N TYR A 77 -17.62 7.43 1.03
CA TYR A 77 -18.83 6.70 1.44
C TYR A 77 -19.94 7.61 1.97
N ASP A 78 -19.59 8.61 2.78
CA ASP A 78 -20.53 9.55 3.39
C ASP A 78 -21.09 10.55 2.37
N ILE A 79 -20.24 11.12 1.50
CA ILE A 79 -20.66 12.07 0.45
C ILE A 79 -21.57 11.40 -0.58
N GLU A 80 -21.30 10.14 -0.94
CA GLU A 80 -22.15 9.36 -1.85
C GLU A 80 -23.57 9.13 -1.30
N ARG A 81 -23.72 9.06 0.01
CA ARG A 81 -24.97 8.65 0.69
C ARG A 81 -25.73 9.79 1.34
N ASN A 82 -25.14 10.98 1.41
CA ASN A 82 -25.72 12.14 2.06
C ASN A 82 -25.67 13.35 1.11
N PRO A 83 -26.74 13.58 0.31
CA PRO A 83 -26.81 14.70 -0.63
C PRO A 83 -26.68 16.07 0.03
N GLU A 84 -27.17 16.23 1.26
CA GLU A 84 -27.05 17.47 2.02
C GLU A 84 -25.60 17.74 2.41
N LEU A 85 -24.89 16.73 2.91
CA LEU A 85 -23.46 16.82 3.20
C LEU A 85 -22.65 17.11 1.93
N ARG A 86 -22.97 16.45 0.82
CA ARG A 86 -22.33 16.70 -0.48
C ARG A 86 -22.46 18.17 -0.87
N LYS A 87 -23.68 18.72 -0.80
CA LYS A 87 -23.93 20.12 -1.14
C LYS A 87 -23.12 21.06 -0.24
N GLN A 88 -23.08 20.81 1.08
CA GLN A 88 -22.26 21.60 2.00
C GLN A 88 -20.77 21.53 1.65
N VAL A 89 -20.25 20.34 1.35
CA VAL A 89 -18.86 20.17 0.93
C VAL A 89 -18.58 20.93 -0.36
N ASP A 90 -19.43 20.77 -1.38
CA ASP A 90 -19.29 21.45 -2.68
C ASP A 90 -19.27 22.98 -2.54
N GLU A 91 -20.13 23.53 -1.66
CA GLU A 91 -20.15 24.97 -1.32
C GLU A 91 -18.86 25.42 -0.63
N ILE A 92 -18.34 24.64 0.33
CA ILE A 92 -17.11 24.96 1.06
C ILE A 92 -15.89 24.92 0.14
N ILE A 93 -15.78 23.91 -0.73
CA ILE A 93 -14.62 23.74 -1.60
C ILE A 93 -14.74 24.54 -2.91
N GLY A 94 -15.92 25.12 -3.20
CA GLY A 94 -16.19 25.86 -4.44
C GLY A 94 -16.12 24.99 -5.70
N TYR A 95 -16.35 23.69 -5.57
CA TYR A 95 -16.21 22.70 -6.63
C TYR A 95 -17.18 21.54 -6.41
N THR A 96 -17.90 21.14 -7.45
CA THR A 96 -18.77 19.96 -7.40
C THR A 96 -17.94 18.69 -7.49
N TYR A 97 -17.81 17.96 -6.38
CA TYR A 97 -17.13 16.68 -6.37
C TYR A 97 -17.80 15.68 -7.33
N GLN A 98 -16.98 14.98 -8.13
CA GLN A 98 -17.47 14.19 -9.27
C GLN A 98 -17.58 12.67 -9.00
N ASP A 99 -17.16 12.20 -7.82
CA ASP A 99 -17.09 10.77 -7.46
C ASP A 99 -16.28 9.87 -8.42
N ARG A 100 -15.27 10.41 -9.10
CA ARG A 100 -14.52 9.65 -10.13
C ARG A 100 -13.22 9.04 -9.63
N VAL A 101 -12.77 9.41 -8.43
CA VAL A 101 -11.49 8.97 -7.89
C VAL A 101 -11.68 7.65 -7.13
N ALA A 102 -10.94 6.64 -7.54
CA ALA A 102 -10.85 5.37 -6.83
C ALA A 102 -9.74 5.46 -5.78
N ILE A 103 -10.10 5.52 -4.50
CA ILE A 103 -9.13 5.52 -3.41
C ILE A 103 -8.59 4.10 -3.23
N LYS A 104 -7.27 3.96 -3.33
CA LYS A 104 -6.55 2.69 -3.28
C LYS A 104 -5.52 2.68 -2.16
N SER A 105 -5.45 1.58 -1.44
CA SER A 105 -4.36 1.29 -0.52
C SER A 105 -3.13 0.75 -1.27
N THR A 106 -1.98 0.64 -0.61
CA THR A 106 -0.80 -0.04 -1.16
C THR A 106 -1.14 -1.47 -1.60
N LEU A 107 -1.91 -2.21 -0.80
CA LEU A 107 -2.25 -3.58 -1.11
C LEU A 107 -3.20 -3.67 -2.32
N ASP A 108 -4.18 -2.77 -2.42
CA ASP A 108 -5.12 -2.74 -3.56
C ASP A 108 -4.36 -2.54 -4.87
N ILE A 109 -3.36 -1.64 -4.88
CA ILE A 109 -2.51 -1.43 -6.07
C ILE A 109 -1.70 -2.69 -6.39
N LEU A 110 -1.09 -3.33 -5.39
CA LEU A 110 -0.28 -4.53 -5.62
C LEU A 110 -1.13 -5.70 -6.14
N GLU A 111 -2.35 -5.88 -5.63
CA GLU A 111 -3.23 -6.98 -6.05
C GLU A 111 -3.96 -6.70 -7.36
N GLU A 112 -4.59 -5.53 -7.49
CA GLU A 112 -5.51 -5.23 -8.60
C GLU A 112 -4.81 -4.61 -9.81
N ARG A 113 -3.74 -3.82 -9.59
CA ARG A 113 -3.05 -3.10 -10.68
C ARG A 113 -1.79 -3.81 -11.12
N VAL A 114 -0.96 -4.25 -10.18
CA VAL A 114 0.28 -4.96 -10.50
C VAL A 114 -0.04 -6.43 -10.80
N GLY A 115 -0.74 -7.09 -9.88
CA GLY A 115 -1.13 -8.49 -10.00
C GLY A 115 -0.01 -9.45 -9.62
N LEU A 116 -0.42 -10.59 -9.06
CA LEU A 116 0.49 -11.61 -8.50
C LEU A 116 1.47 -12.19 -9.54
N GLU A 117 1.03 -12.35 -10.80
CA GLU A 117 1.88 -12.90 -11.85
C GLU A 117 2.99 -11.93 -12.29
N ALA A 118 2.72 -10.63 -12.31
CA ALA A 118 3.75 -9.64 -12.60
C ALA A 118 4.76 -9.56 -11.44
N ILE A 119 4.30 -9.64 -10.19
CA ILE A 119 5.15 -9.70 -9.00
C ILE A 119 6.08 -10.92 -9.08
N ALA A 120 5.52 -12.11 -9.35
CA ALA A 120 6.28 -13.35 -9.44
C ALA A 120 7.39 -13.29 -10.51
N LYS A 121 7.11 -12.69 -11.67
CA LYS A 121 8.09 -12.51 -12.76
C LYS A 121 9.26 -11.60 -12.40
N ARG A 122 9.10 -10.70 -11.42
CA ARG A 122 10.15 -9.79 -10.96
C ARG A 122 11.03 -10.39 -9.86
N VAL A 123 10.65 -11.54 -9.28
CA VAL A 123 11.45 -12.20 -8.24
C VAL A 123 12.76 -12.70 -8.83
N LYS A 124 13.88 -12.19 -8.27
CA LYS A 124 15.24 -12.62 -8.59
C LYS A 124 15.84 -13.50 -7.49
N LYS A 125 15.48 -13.25 -6.24
CA LYS A 125 15.94 -13.95 -5.04
C LYS A 125 14.73 -14.46 -4.24
N PRO A 126 14.22 -15.67 -4.55
CA PRO A 126 13.09 -16.23 -3.81
C PRO A 126 13.43 -16.42 -2.32
N LEU A 127 12.55 -15.94 -1.45
CA LEU A 127 12.79 -15.85 0.00
C LEU A 127 12.52 -17.18 0.75
N ARG A 128 13.05 -18.29 0.23
CA ARG A 128 12.70 -19.67 0.64
C ARG A 128 12.96 -19.95 2.12
N ASP A 129 13.99 -19.34 2.65
CA ASP A 129 14.41 -19.52 4.03
C ASP A 129 13.74 -18.51 4.95
N LEU A 130 12.59 -17.92 4.61
CA LEU A 130 11.86 -17.00 5.50
C LEU A 130 10.43 -17.48 5.75
N LYS A 131 10.04 -17.53 7.02
CA LYS A 131 8.66 -17.70 7.48
C LYS A 131 8.18 -16.37 8.02
N VAL A 132 7.12 -15.81 7.45
CA VAL A 132 6.63 -14.49 7.86
C VAL A 132 5.14 -14.53 8.12
N VAL A 133 4.69 -13.63 8.99
CA VAL A 133 3.26 -13.41 9.20
C VAL A 133 2.82 -12.11 8.53
N ALA A 134 1.70 -12.17 7.81
CA ALA A 134 1.08 -11.01 7.18
C ALA A 134 0.18 -10.27 8.18
N TYR A 135 0.54 -9.04 8.54
CA TYR A 135 -0.19 -8.17 9.45
C TYR A 135 -0.82 -6.97 8.74
N TYR A 136 -2.12 -7.08 8.49
CA TYR A 136 -2.92 -6.10 7.76
C TYR A 136 -3.28 -4.89 8.63
N GLY A 137 -3.35 -5.10 9.94
CA GLY A 137 -3.88 -4.12 10.87
C GLY A 137 -5.39 -3.91 10.68
N CYS A 138 -5.94 -3.00 11.49
CA CYS A 138 -7.39 -2.89 11.64
C CYS A 138 -8.09 -2.13 10.50
N LEU A 139 -7.49 -1.05 9.99
CA LEU A 139 -8.16 -0.12 9.08
C LEU A 139 -8.10 -0.52 7.60
N GLN A 140 -7.34 -1.57 7.27
CA GLN A 140 -7.28 -2.10 5.90
C GLN A 140 -8.63 -2.67 5.48
N THR A 141 -9.25 -3.42 6.38
CA THR A 141 -10.48 -4.15 6.09
C THR A 141 -11.70 -3.60 6.81
N ARG A 142 -11.53 -2.75 7.84
CA ARG A 142 -12.65 -2.24 8.65
C ARG A 142 -12.83 -0.71 8.52
N PRO A 143 -14.07 -0.20 8.52
CA PRO A 143 -15.34 -0.95 8.49
C PRO A 143 -15.61 -1.57 7.10
N PRO A 144 -16.04 -2.84 7.00
CA PRO A 144 -16.23 -3.53 5.72
C PRO A 144 -17.24 -2.83 4.81
N LYS A 145 -18.28 -2.20 5.38
CA LYS A 145 -19.26 -1.39 4.63
C LYS A 145 -18.65 -0.19 3.90
N VAL A 146 -17.50 0.32 4.38
CA VAL A 146 -16.79 1.48 3.82
C VAL A 146 -15.64 1.02 2.93
N THR A 147 -14.86 0.03 3.38
CA THR A 147 -13.69 -0.46 2.64
C THR A 147 -14.07 -1.35 1.47
N GLY A 148 -15.21 -2.05 1.55
CA GLY A 148 -15.61 -3.07 0.59
C GLY A 148 -14.86 -4.40 0.77
N ALA A 149 -14.22 -4.63 1.92
CA ALA A 149 -13.44 -5.85 2.14
C ALA A 149 -14.34 -7.10 2.25
N ASP A 150 -14.10 -8.09 1.39
CA ASP A 150 -14.86 -9.35 1.34
C ASP A 150 -14.65 -10.21 2.58
N HIS A 151 -13.40 -10.33 3.03
CA HIS A 151 -13.00 -11.14 4.19
C HIS A 151 -12.31 -10.27 5.24
N PRO A 152 -13.08 -9.47 6.01
CA PRO A 152 -12.49 -8.46 6.87
C PRO A 152 -11.77 -9.02 8.10
N GLU A 153 -12.09 -10.25 8.49
CA GLU A 153 -11.51 -10.93 9.65
C GLU A 153 -10.28 -11.78 9.28
N ASN A 154 -10.23 -12.31 8.06
CA ASN A 154 -9.11 -13.11 7.56
C ASN A 154 -8.76 -12.75 6.10
N PRO A 155 -8.19 -11.57 5.84
CA PRO A 155 -7.70 -11.21 4.51
C PRO A 155 -6.47 -12.05 4.15
N MET A 156 -6.36 -12.38 2.86
CA MET A 156 -5.30 -13.27 2.32
C MET A 156 -4.45 -12.61 1.23
N GLY A 157 -4.70 -11.34 0.89
CA GLY A 157 -4.02 -10.69 -0.23
C GLY A 157 -2.51 -10.52 -0.07
N MET A 158 -2.08 -10.08 1.13
CA MET A 158 -0.67 -9.94 1.47
C MET A 158 -0.01 -11.31 1.68
N ASP A 159 -0.72 -12.31 2.19
CA ASP A 159 -0.24 -13.69 2.29
C ASP A 159 0.12 -14.24 0.91
N ARG A 160 -0.78 -14.08 -0.08
CA ARG A 160 -0.53 -14.49 -1.47
C ARG A 160 0.66 -13.78 -2.09
N ILE A 161 0.86 -12.49 -1.78
CA ILE A 161 2.06 -11.76 -2.24
C ILE A 161 3.30 -12.38 -1.61
N VAL A 162 3.32 -12.58 -0.29
CA VAL A 162 4.45 -13.21 0.44
C VAL A 162 4.81 -14.56 -0.18
N GLU A 163 3.83 -15.42 -0.46
CA GLU A 163 4.04 -16.72 -1.10
C GLU A 163 4.65 -16.59 -2.50
N LYS A 164 4.18 -15.63 -3.30
CA LYS A 164 4.74 -15.36 -4.64
C LYS A 164 6.17 -14.81 -4.59
N LEU A 165 6.59 -14.19 -3.49
CA LEU A 165 7.99 -13.80 -3.25
C LEU A 165 8.88 -15.00 -2.83
N GLY A 166 8.27 -16.16 -2.58
CA GLY A 166 8.96 -17.40 -2.21
C GLY A 166 9.13 -17.62 -0.71
N ALA A 167 8.62 -16.71 0.14
CA ALA A 167 8.58 -16.91 1.59
C ALA A 167 7.36 -17.73 2.01
N ALA A 168 7.45 -18.39 3.16
CA ALA A 168 6.31 -19.07 3.76
C ALA A 168 5.43 -18.07 4.53
N ALA A 169 4.20 -17.83 4.07
CA ALA A 169 3.19 -17.10 4.82
C ALA A 169 2.59 -18.01 5.89
N LEU A 170 2.87 -17.72 7.16
CA LEU A 170 2.33 -18.49 8.28
C LEU A 170 0.89 -18.06 8.58
N ASP A 171 0.01 -19.05 8.77
CA ASP A 171 -1.34 -18.80 9.26
C ASP A 171 -1.33 -18.43 10.74
N TRP A 172 -2.10 -17.41 11.10
CA TRP A 172 -2.13 -16.85 12.45
C TRP A 172 -3.35 -15.95 12.66
N SER A 173 -3.79 -15.79 13.91
CA SER A 173 -5.07 -15.15 14.23
C SER A 173 -5.04 -13.62 14.35
N PHE A 174 -3.86 -13.00 14.41
CA PHE A 174 -3.70 -11.57 14.72
C PHE A 174 -3.61 -10.68 13.47
N LYS A 175 -3.98 -11.19 12.29
CA LYS A 175 -3.88 -10.50 10.99
C LYS A 175 -4.49 -9.09 11.00
N THR A 176 -5.63 -8.90 11.64
CA THR A 176 -6.42 -7.64 11.60
C THR A 176 -6.57 -6.97 12.96
N ASP A 177 -5.83 -7.45 13.97
CA ASP A 177 -5.84 -6.90 15.32
C ASP A 177 -5.24 -5.50 15.35
N CYS A 178 -5.69 -4.66 16.29
CA CYS A 178 -5.21 -3.28 16.40
C CYS A 178 -3.84 -3.22 17.09
N CYS A 179 -2.87 -2.55 16.47
CA CYS A 179 -1.57 -2.29 17.11
C CYS A 179 -1.62 -1.24 18.23
N GLY A 180 -2.72 -0.49 18.34
CA GLY A 180 -2.88 0.59 19.30
C GLY A 180 -2.27 1.93 18.88
N GLY A 181 -1.75 2.05 17.65
CA GLY A 181 -1.00 3.24 17.20
C GLY A 181 -1.71 4.59 17.40
N SER A 182 -3.05 4.65 17.33
CA SER A 182 -3.83 5.87 17.60
C SER A 182 -3.80 6.33 19.06
N LEU A 183 -3.40 5.47 19.98
CA LEU A 183 -3.32 5.72 21.42
C LEU A 183 -1.88 5.94 21.90
N SER A 184 -0.91 6.03 20.98
CA SER A 184 0.53 6.09 21.27
C SER A 184 0.95 7.23 22.21
N LEU A 185 0.19 8.33 22.23
CA LEU A 185 0.47 9.49 23.08
C LEU A 185 -0.36 9.51 24.36
N THR A 186 -1.59 8.98 24.32
CA THR A 186 -2.57 9.14 25.39
C THR A 186 -2.65 7.94 26.32
N ARG A 187 -2.38 6.73 25.82
CA ARG A 187 -2.49 5.45 26.56
C ARG A 187 -1.42 4.47 26.13
N THR A 188 -0.16 4.86 26.31
CA THR A 188 1.02 4.05 25.99
C THR A 188 0.97 2.67 26.66
N ASP A 189 0.38 2.56 27.86
CA ASP A 189 0.15 1.29 28.56
C ASP A 189 -0.67 0.30 27.72
N ILE A 190 -1.74 0.75 27.07
CA ILE A 190 -2.56 -0.07 26.17
C ILE A 190 -1.74 -0.44 24.93
N VAL A 191 -1.02 0.52 24.34
CA VAL A 191 -0.22 0.29 23.13
C VAL A 191 0.85 -0.78 23.35
N LEU A 192 1.54 -0.72 24.49
CA LEU A 192 2.53 -1.72 24.87
C LEU A 192 1.88 -3.11 25.05
N ASN A 193 0.72 -3.19 25.71
CA ASN A 193 0.00 -4.46 25.87
C ASN A 193 -0.40 -5.09 24.53
N LEU A 194 -0.98 -4.29 23.61
CA LEU A 194 -1.40 -4.75 22.30
C LEU A 194 -0.21 -5.16 21.43
N THR A 195 0.86 -4.35 21.43
CA THR A 195 2.09 -4.65 20.70
C THR A 195 2.70 -5.97 21.18
N ARG A 196 2.82 -6.16 22.50
CA ARG A 196 3.34 -7.41 23.06
C ARG A 196 2.51 -8.61 22.62
N LYS A 197 1.17 -8.53 22.69
CA LYS A 197 0.29 -9.62 22.23
C LYS A 197 0.51 -9.99 20.77
N ILE A 198 0.60 -9.00 19.87
CA ILE A 198 0.84 -9.24 18.45
C ILE A 198 2.19 -9.93 18.23
N LEU A 199 3.25 -9.41 18.85
CA LEU A 199 4.60 -9.94 18.66
C LEU A 199 4.77 -11.32 19.29
N ASP A 200 4.21 -11.57 20.48
CA ASP A 200 4.29 -12.87 21.15
C ASP A 200 3.53 -13.95 20.36
N ASN A 201 2.38 -13.61 19.75
CA ASN A 201 1.66 -14.56 18.89
C ASN A 201 2.38 -14.81 17.56
N ALA A 202 2.98 -13.79 16.95
CA ALA A 202 3.82 -13.98 15.76
C ALA A 202 5.00 -14.93 16.06
N ARG A 203 5.65 -14.79 17.22
CA ARG A 203 6.69 -15.73 17.67
C ARG A 203 6.16 -17.12 17.94
N ALA A 204 4.98 -17.23 18.57
CA ALA A 204 4.39 -18.52 18.93
C ALA A 204 4.11 -19.41 17.72
N VAL A 205 3.78 -18.82 16.56
CA VAL A 205 3.63 -19.56 15.29
C VAL A 205 4.96 -19.81 14.57
N GLY A 206 6.09 -19.32 15.11
CA GLY A 206 7.43 -19.52 14.56
C GLY A 206 7.78 -18.57 13.42
N ALA A 207 7.21 -17.35 13.40
CA ALA A 207 7.56 -16.34 12.41
C ALA A 207 8.98 -15.79 12.64
N ASP A 208 9.71 -15.58 11.55
CA ASP A 208 11.00 -14.91 11.54
C ASP A 208 10.87 -13.39 11.45
N ALA A 209 9.80 -12.92 10.80
CA ALA A 209 9.47 -11.51 10.66
C ALA A 209 7.96 -11.30 10.55
N LEU A 210 7.51 -10.09 10.85
CA LEU A 210 6.14 -9.63 10.60
C LEU A 210 6.14 -8.62 9.45
N VAL A 211 5.24 -8.79 8.49
CA VAL A 211 5.16 -7.93 7.30
C VAL A 211 3.85 -7.16 7.31
N THR A 212 3.89 -5.84 7.09
CA THR A 212 2.70 -4.99 7.11
C THR A 212 2.61 -4.02 5.93
N GLY A 213 1.38 -3.69 5.53
CA GLY A 213 1.07 -2.64 4.56
C GLY A 213 0.74 -1.28 5.20
N CYS A 214 0.84 -1.16 6.53
CA CYS A 214 0.51 0.07 7.26
C CYS A 214 1.76 0.73 7.87
N PRO A 215 2.13 1.97 7.45
CA PRO A 215 3.29 2.67 8.00
C PRO A 215 3.19 2.93 9.51
N LEU A 216 1.98 3.24 10.01
CA LEU A 216 1.79 3.46 11.45
C LEU A 216 1.96 2.17 12.26
N CYS A 217 1.47 1.03 11.74
CA CYS A 217 1.67 -0.27 12.34
C CYS A 217 3.16 -0.64 12.35
N HIS A 218 3.86 -0.40 11.24
CA HIS A 218 5.30 -0.64 11.15
C HIS A 218 6.05 0.15 12.24
N VAL A 219 5.92 1.48 12.26
CA VAL A 219 6.60 2.32 13.26
C VAL A 219 6.22 1.92 14.68
N ASN A 220 4.94 1.65 14.95
CA ASN A 220 4.49 1.30 16.29
C ASN A 220 5.00 -0.06 16.76
N LEU A 221 5.00 -1.08 15.90
CA LEU A 221 5.50 -2.41 16.27
C LEU A 221 7.03 -2.46 16.34
N ASP A 222 7.74 -1.65 15.56
CA ASP A 222 9.21 -1.57 15.57
C ASP A 222 9.72 -0.77 16.78
N THR A 223 9.23 0.46 16.96
CA THR A 223 9.75 1.39 18.01
C THR A 223 9.48 0.95 19.45
N ARG A 224 8.47 0.11 19.69
CA ARG A 224 8.02 -0.22 21.06
C ARG A 224 8.68 -1.46 21.63
N GLN A 225 9.45 -2.21 20.84
CA GLN A 225 10.06 -3.45 21.31
C GLN A 225 11.11 -3.23 22.41
N ASP A 226 11.85 -2.12 22.33
CA ASP A 226 12.81 -1.73 23.35
C ASP A 226 12.12 -1.45 24.70
N ALA A 227 11.04 -0.66 24.68
CA ALA A 227 10.23 -0.38 25.87
C ALA A 227 9.58 -1.64 26.46
N LEU A 228 9.32 -2.66 25.64
CA LEU A 228 8.79 -3.96 26.06
C LEU A 228 9.85 -4.92 26.61
N LYS A 229 11.13 -4.59 26.46
CA LYS A 229 12.29 -5.41 26.86
C LYS A 229 12.10 -6.87 26.43
N LEU A 230 11.80 -7.07 25.15
CA LEU A 230 11.57 -8.40 24.59
C LEU A 230 12.90 -9.17 24.53
N ASP A 231 12.91 -10.40 25.03
CA ASP A 231 14.11 -11.25 24.96
C ASP A 231 14.53 -11.55 23.51
N GLN A 232 13.55 -11.62 22.61
CA GLN A 232 13.75 -11.90 21.19
C GLN A 232 13.02 -10.87 20.34
N PRO A 233 13.60 -9.69 20.06
CA PRO A 233 12.99 -8.71 19.16
C PRO A 233 12.63 -9.32 17.80
N MET A 234 11.50 -8.90 17.23
CA MET A 234 10.97 -9.39 15.95
C MET A 234 11.16 -8.32 14.87
N PRO A 235 11.88 -8.62 13.77
CA PRO A 235 11.95 -7.71 12.63
C PRO A 235 10.56 -7.42 12.04
N ILE A 236 10.26 -6.14 11.83
CA ILE A 236 9.00 -5.67 11.23
C ILE A 236 9.34 -5.09 9.86
N LEU A 237 8.77 -5.63 8.79
CA LEU A 237 9.04 -5.15 7.44
C LEU A 237 7.79 -4.51 6.83
N PHE A 238 7.97 -3.44 6.07
CA PHE A 238 6.92 -3.00 5.16
C PHE A 238 6.87 -3.94 3.94
N ILE A 239 5.68 -4.18 3.38
CA ILE A 239 5.51 -5.14 2.27
C ILE A 239 6.44 -4.85 1.08
N THR A 240 6.65 -3.58 0.73
CA THR A 240 7.55 -3.21 -0.37
C THR A 240 9.03 -3.43 -0.07
N GLN A 241 9.43 -3.45 1.22
CA GLN A 241 10.79 -3.81 1.61
C GLN A 241 11.03 -5.31 1.41
N LEU A 242 10.07 -6.15 1.82
CA LEU A 242 10.13 -7.59 1.56
C LEU A 242 10.17 -7.89 0.05
N MET A 243 9.31 -7.22 -0.73
CA MET A 243 9.33 -7.32 -2.20
C MET A 243 10.68 -6.90 -2.77
N GLY A 244 11.24 -5.79 -2.29
CA GLY A 244 12.52 -5.29 -2.74
C GLY A 244 13.67 -6.27 -2.52
N LEU A 245 13.72 -6.93 -1.36
CA LEU A 245 14.67 -8.01 -1.10
C LEU A 245 14.53 -9.13 -2.13
N ALA A 246 13.30 -9.60 -2.38
CA ALA A 246 13.01 -10.65 -3.35
C ALA A 246 13.35 -10.23 -4.80
N PHE A 247 13.24 -8.95 -5.13
CA PHE A 247 13.60 -8.38 -6.43
C PHE A 247 15.12 -8.12 -6.57
N GLY A 248 15.90 -8.39 -5.52
CA GLY A 248 17.35 -8.24 -5.52
C GLY A 248 17.82 -6.78 -5.36
N LEU A 249 17.02 -5.92 -4.74
CA LEU A 249 17.47 -4.58 -4.35
C LEU A 249 18.41 -4.66 -3.14
N GLU A 250 19.38 -3.75 -3.10
CA GLU A 250 20.32 -3.66 -1.99
C GLU A 250 19.62 -3.23 -0.69
N PRO A 251 19.96 -3.83 0.48
CA PRO A 251 19.34 -3.50 1.76
C PRO A 251 19.31 -2.01 2.09
N HIS A 252 20.36 -1.28 1.71
CA HIS A 252 20.46 0.17 1.91
C HIS A 252 19.42 0.96 1.10
N ALA A 253 19.13 0.54 -0.14
CA ALA A 253 18.11 1.19 -0.96
C ALA A 253 16.69 0.98 -0.37
N LEU A 254 16.51 -0.08 0.43
CA LEU A 254 15.28 -0.39 1.14
C LEU A 254 15.19 0.27 2.53
N GLY A 255 16.26 0.94 2.95
CA GLY A 255 16.36 1.62 4.25
C GLY A 255 16.29 0.66 5.45
N LEU A 256 16.70 -0.60 5.28
CA LEU A 256 16.63 -1.62 6.33
C LEU A 256 17.52 -1.32 7.53
N GLU A 257 18.57 -0.53 7.33
CA GLU A 257 19.48 -0.03 8.36
C GLU A 257 18.84 1.04 9.27
N LYS A 258 17.68 1.58 8.90
CA LYS A 258 16.97 2.61 9.67
C LYS A 258 15.94 2.03 10.65
N HIS A 259 15.76 0.71 10.65
CA HIS A 259 14.88 0.02 11.58
C HIS A 259 15.46 0.08 12.99
N LEU A 260 14.60 0.16 14.00
CA LEU A 260 15.04 0.12 15.39
C LEU A 260 15.30 -1.32 15.85
N VAL A 261 14.58 -2.28 15.28
CA VAL A 261 14.90 -3.70 15.43
C VAL A 261 15.82 -4.16 14.31
N ASP A 262 16.85 -4.92 14.67
CA ASP A 262 17.87 -5.40 13.72
C ASP A 262 17.28 -6.32 12.65
N THR A 263 17.45 -5.94 11.39
CA THR A 263 16.96 -6.67 10.22
C THR A 263 18.04 -7.51 9.53
N ARG A 264 19.30 -7.47 9.98
CA ARG A 264 20.43 -8.15 9.32
C ARG A 264 20.26 -9.65 9.19
N GLY A 265 19.63 -10.29 10.19
CA GLY A 265 19.30 -11.72 10.13
C GLY A 265 18.33 -12.06 8.99
N ILE A 266 17.40 -11.17 8.68
CA ILE A 266 16.48 -11.33 7.55
C ILE A 266 17.21 -11.12 6.23
N VAL A 267 18.04 -10.07 6.16
CA VAL A 267 18.86 -9.78 4.96
C VAL A 267 19.75 -10.96 4.61
N ALA A 268 20.44 -11.55 5.59
CA ALA A 268 21.36 -12.67 5.37
C ALA A 268 20.66 -13.93 4.83
N ARG A 269 19.39 -14.15 5.19
CA ARG A 269 18.56 -15.27 4.71
C ARG A 269 17.83 -14.98 3.40
N ALA A 270 17.77 -13.71 2.99
CA ALA A 270 17.15 -13.27 1.74
C ALA A 270 18.14 -13.18 0.57
N GLN A 271 19.45 -13.30 0.83
CA GLN A 271 20.53 -13.18 -0.15
C GLN A 271 20.93 -14.52 -0.75
#